data_AF-A0A7V0WMD6-F1
#
_entry.id   AF-A0A7V0WMD6-F1
#
_cell.length_a   1.000
_cell.length_b   1.000
_cell.length_c   1.000
_cell.angle_alpha   90.00
_cell.angle_beta   90.00
_cell.angle_gamma   90.00
#
_symmetry.space_group_name_H-M   'P 1'
#
loop_
_entity.id
_entity.type
_entity.pdbx_description
1 polymer ?
#
loop_
_entity_poly.entity_id
_entity_poly.type
_entity_poly.pdbx_seq_one_letter_code
_entity_poly.pdbx_strand_id
1 'polypeptide(L)'
;MKIGGVAMGPQAHDDVVKDGPAVRAWLYFLCAMIFVMIIVGGATRLTDSGLSITEWQPILGIIPPIGEAAWLEAFAKYRLIPEYQLINKGMSLGEFKFIYWWEWAHRFLGRIIGFAFLLPFLFFWLTGRISRSLRPKLVVMFVLGGLQGALGWYMVMSGLVERVDVSQYRLAA
;
A
#
# COMPACT_ATOMS: atom_id res chain seq x y z
N MET A 1 -5.12 -19.02 45.71
CA MET A 1 -5.41 -18.56 44.33
C MET A 1 -4.15 -18.76 43.49
N LYS A 2 -4.02 -19.90 42.79
CA LYS A 2 -2.87 -20.16 41.90
C LYS A 2 -3.15 -19.44 40.58
N ILE A 3 -2.35 -18.44 40.28
CA ILE A 3 -2.37 -17.74 38.99
C ILE A 3 -1.86 -18.75 37.96
N GLY A 4 -2.74 -19.19 37.07
CA GLY A 4 -2.44 -20.23 36.08
C GLY A 4 -1.32 -19.78 35.16
N GLY A 5 -0.14 -20.36 35.33
CA GLY A 5 0.92 -20.27 34.34
C GLY A 5 0.40 -20.89 33.05
N VAL A 6 0.26 -20.08 32.02
CA VAL A 6 0.04 -20.56 30.65
C VAL A 6 1.28 -21.37 30.30
N ALA A 7 1.19 -22.69 30.43
CA ALA A 7 2.23 -23.60 29.99
C ALA A 7 2.34 -23.46 28.46
N MET A 8 3.34 -22.71 28.00
CA MET A 8 3.69 -22.66 26.59
C MET A 8 4.07 -24.08 26.16
N GLY A 9 3.23 -24.70 25.34
CA GLY A 9 3.44 -26.07 24.88
C GLY A 9 4.77 -26.22 24.11
N PRO A 10 5.33 -27.43 24.02
CA PRO A 10 6.63 -27.70 23.37
C PRO A 10 6.77 -27.08 21.97
N GLN A 11 5.66 -27.00 21.23
CA GLN A 11 5.60 -26.42 19.90
C GLN A 11 5.95 -24.93 19.84
N ALA A 12 5.57 -24.14 20.86
CA ALA A 12 5.85 -22.70 20.90
C ALA A 12 7.34 -22.41 21.12
N HIS A 13 8.02 -23.24 21.91
CA HIS A 13 9.46 -23.15 22.13
C HIS A 13 10.24 -23.47 20.84
N ASP A 14 9.88 -24.55 20.16
CA ASP A 14 10.54 -24.98 18.92
C ASP A 14 10.32 -24.01 17.75
N ASP A 15 9.20 -23.28 17.74
CA ASP A 15 8.88 -22.27 16.74
C ASP A 15 9.75 -21.01 16.90
N VAL A 16 9.98 -20.54 18.14
CA VAL A 16 10.86 -19.39 18.43
C VAL A 16 12.31 -19.70 18.03
N VAL A 17 12.75 -20.94 18.19
CA VAL A 17 14.09 -21.40 17.80
C VAL A 17 14.25 -21.49 16.27
N LYS A 18 13.16 -21.77 15.53
CA LYS A 18 13.19 -21.84 14.06
C LYS A 18 13.22 -20.48 13.38
N ASP A 19 12.54 -19.48 13.93
CA ASP A 19 12.46 -18.14 13.35
C ASP A 19 13.77 -17.37 13.63
N GLY A 20 14.81 -17.66 12.85
CA GLY A 20 16.16 -17.10 12.99
C GLY A 20 16.24 -15.57 12.86
N PRO A 21 17.39 -14.95 13.19
CA PRO A 21 17.56 -13.49 13.18
C PRO A 21 17.22 -12.85 11.82
N ALA A 22 17.44 -13.56 10.71
CA ALA A 22 17.07 -13.10 9.38
C ALA A 22 15.56 -12.93 9.18
N VAL A 23 14.73 -13.86 9.69
CA VAL A 23 13.26 -13.76 9.61
C VAL A 23 12.78 -12.58 10.43
N ARG A 24 13.34 -12.39 11.64
CA ARG A 24 13.00 -11.24 12.50
C ARG A 24 13.37 -9.90 11.87
N ALA A 25 14.59 -9.79 11.33
CA ALA A 25 15.04 -8.57 10.64
C ALA A 25 14.16 -8.24 9.44
N TRP A 26 13.76 -9.26 8.65
CA TRP A 26 12.82 -9.10 7.56
C TRP A 26 11.46 -8.58 8.01
N LEU A 27 10.89 -9.14 9.09
CA LEU A 27 9.62 -8.67 9.64
C LEU A 27 9.71 -7.23 10.15
N TYR A 28 10.78 -6.84 10.86
CA TYR A 28 10.99 -5.45 11.29
C TYR A 28 11.13 -4.49 10.12
N PHE A 29 11.85 -4.92 9.06
CA PHE A 29 11.96 -4.14 7.83
C PHE A 29 10.59 -3.92 7.18
N LEU A 30 9.75 -4.96 7.09
CA LEU A 30 8.37 -4.83 6.61
C LEU A 30 7.54 -3.87 7.47
N CYS A 31 7.63 -3.97 8.80
CA CYS A 31 6.95 -3.03 9.70
C CYS A 31 7.38 -1.58 9.45
N ALA A 32 8.67 -1.33 9.27
CA ALA A 32 9.17 0.01 8.96
C ALA A 32 8.63 0.52 7.61
N MET A 33 8.60 -0.32 6.58
CA MET A 33 8.03 0.07 5.28
C MET A 33 6.53 0.37 5.38
N ILE A 34 5.76 -0.44 6.11
CA ILE A 34 4.33 -0.22 6.33
C ILE A 34 4.11 1.09 7.10
N PHE A 35 4.94 1.40 8.09
CA PHE A 35 4.88 2.68 8.80
C PHE A 35 5.08 3.87 7.85
N VAL A 36 6.08 3.82 6.97
CA VAL A 36 6.29 4.85 5.94
C VAL A 36 5.09 4.92 4.98
N MET A 37 4.53 3.78 4.59
CA MET A 37 3.34 3.70 3.72
C MET A 37 2.14 4.41 4.35
N ILE A 38 1.92 4.25 5.65
CA ILE A 38 0.85 4.95 6.37
C ILE A 38 1.06 6.46 6.34
N ILE A 39 2.30 6.94 6.54
CA ILE A 39 2.62 8.38 6.49
C ILE A 39 2.39 8.94 5.09
N VAL A 40 2.95 8.29 4.06
CA VAL A 40 2.83 8.74 2.66
C VAL A 40 1.38 8.68 2.19
N GLY A 41 0.63 7.65 2.59
CA GLY A 41 -0.80 7.55 2.29
C GLY A 41 -1.64 8.60 3.02
N GLY A 42 -1.29 8.90 4.28
CA GLY A 42 -1.89 10.00 5.04
C GLY A 42 -1.64 11.35 4.37
N ALA A 43 -0.41 11.63 3.94
CA ALA A 43 -0.07 12.84 3.20
C ALA A 43 -0.88 12.93 1.89
N THR A 44 -0.92 11.86 1.09
CA THR A 44 -1.69 11.80 -0.18
C THR A 44 -3.16 12.15 0.03
N ARG A 45 -3.75 11.73 1.15
CA ARG A 45 -5.14 12.06 1.50
C ARG A 45 -5.30 13.50 1.95
N LEU A 46 -4.39 14.01 2.79
CA LEU A 46 -4.46 15.38 3.30
C LEU A 46 -4.15 16.45 2.24
N THR A 47 -3.46 16.06 1.16
CA THR A 47 -3.17 16.93 0.01
C THR A 47 -4.13 16.72 -1.16
N ASP A 48 -5.25 16.04 -0.95
CA ASP A 48 -6.27 15.71 -1.98
C ASP A 48 -5.65 15.19 -3.28
N SER A 49 -4.63 14.34 -3.15
CA SER A 49 -3.84 13.86 -4.26
C SER A 49 -4.31 12.49 -4.77
N GLY A 50 -5.35 11.92 -4.16
CA GLY A 50 -5.75 10.53 -4.38
C GLY A 50 -6.32 10.20 -5.77
N LEU A 51 -6.59 11.20 -6.61
CA LEU A 51 -7.15 11.05 -7.97
C LEU A 51 -6.30 11.71 -9.06
N SER A 52 -5.09 12.15 -8.74
CA SER A 52 -4.16 12.78 -9.68
C SER A 52 -3.66 11.83 -10.79
N ILE A 53 -3.65 10.52 -10.56
CA ILE A 53 -3.27 9.46 -11.49
C ILE A 53 -4.54 8.71 -11.93
N THR A 54 -5.09 9.14 -13.06
CA THR A 54 -6.37 8.64 -13.58
C THR A 54 -6.27 7.26 -14.25
N GLU A 55 -5.07 6.85 -14.65
CA GLU A 55 -4.87 5.58 -15.34
C GLU A 55 -4.34 4.50 -14.38
N TRP A 56 -4.90 3.30 -14.52
CA TRP A 56 -4.38 2.13 -13.83
C TRP A 56 -3.37 1.40 -14.70
N GLN A 57 -2.08 1.63 -14.41
CA GLN A 57 -0.94 0.99 -15.08
C GLN A 57 -0.19 0.12 -14.05
N PRO A 58 -0.48 -1.19 -13.94
CA PRO A 58 0.07 -2.06 -12.89
C PRO A 58 1.59 -2.19 -12.99
N ILE A 59 2.07 -2.37 -14.22
CA ILE A 59 3.47 -2.59 -14.56
C ILE A 59 4.14 -1.27 -14.97
N LEU A 60 3.58 -0.57 -15.96
CA LEU A 60 4.17 0.66 -16.50
C LEU A 60 4.10 1.86 -15.54
N GLY A 61 3.15 1.87 -14.60
CA GLY A 61 2.99 2.94 -13.62
C GLY A 61 4.08 2.99 -12.53
N ILE A 62 5.10 2.12 -12.61
CA ILE A 62 6.34 2.26 -11.85
C ILE A 62 7.12 3.49 -12.33
N ILE A 63 7.04 3.82 -13.61
CA ILE A 63 7.77 4.94 -14.21
C ILE A 63 6.83 6.16 -14.23
N PRO A 64 7.17 7.27 -13.56
CA PRO A 64 6.39 8.50 -13.64
C PRO A 64 6.54 9.14 -15.04
N PRO A 65 5.72 10.14 -15.42
CA PRO A 65 5.84 10.81 -16.71
C PRO A 65 7.25 11.36 -16.90
N ILE A 66 7.90 10.98 -18.01
CA ILE A 66 9.25 11.43 -18.36
C ILE A 66 9.15 12.40 -19.52
N GLY A 67 9.72 13.60 -19.33
CA GLY A 67 9.67 14.67 -20.33
C GLY A 67 8.40 15.50 -20.29
N GLU A 68 8.45 16.69 -20.88
CA GLU A 68 7.39 17.69 -20.81
C GLU A 68 6.08 17.21 -21.45
N ALA A 69 6.16 16.57 -22.62
CA ALA A 69 4.98 16.07 -23.34
C ALA A 69 4.16 15.08 -22.51
N ALA A 70 4.81 14.12 -21.83
CA ALA A 70 4.13 13.13 -20.99
C ALA A 70 3.44 13.79 -19.77
N TRP A 71 4.08 14.81 -19.18
CA TRP A 71 3.48 15.58 -18.09
C TRP A 71 2.26 16.37 -18.54
N LEU A 72 2.30 16.98 -19.72
CA LEU A 72 1.16 17.69 -20.30
C LEU A 72 0.01 16.74 -20.63
N GLU A 73 0.29 15.53 -21.13
CA GLU A 73 -0.72 14.51 -21.39
C GLU A 73 -1.40 14.04 -20.09
N ALA A 74 -0.61 13.71 -19.06
CA ALA A 74 -1.15 13.33 -17.76
C ALA A 74 -2.01 14.45 -17.15
N PHE A 75 -1.55 15.70 -17.26
CA PHE A 75 -2.31 16.84 -16.78
C PHE A 75 -3.58 17.08 -17.60
N ALA A 76 -3.54 16.90 -18.92
CA ALA A 76 -4.73 16.98 -19.77
C ALA A 76 -5.79 15.94 -19.36
N LYS A 77 -5.38 14.71 -19.03
CA LYS A 77 -6.29 13.68 -18.49
C LYS A 77 -6.87 14.08 -17.14
N TYR A 78 -6.05 14.62 -16.23
CA TYR A 78 -6.51 15.13 -14.94
C TYR A 78 -7.54 16.25 -15.11
N ARG A 79 -7.36 17.15 -16.09
CA ARG A 79 -8.33 18.21 -16.37
C ARG A 79 -9.71 17.72 -16.77
N LEU A 80 -9.87 16.46 -17.18
CA LEU A 80 -11.16 15.89 -17.58
C LEU A 80 -11.96 15.35 -16.40
N ILE A 81 -11.35 15.13 -15.23
CA ILE A 81 -12.04 14.51 -14.10
C ILE A 81 -12.77 15.55 -13.23
N PRO A 82 -13.83 15.14 -12.49
CA PRO A 82 -14.59 16.04 -11.62
C PRO A 82 -13.75 16.79 -10.58
N GLU A 83 -12.72 16.15 -10.01
CA GLU A 83 -11.84 16.78 -9.02
C GLU A 83 -11.17 18.06 -9.55
N TYR A 84 -10.66 18.04 -10.78
CA TYR A 84 -10.11 19.25 -11.39
C TYR A 84 -11.19 20.32 -11.63
N GLN A 85 -12.38 19.91 -12.09
CA GLN A 85 -13.43 20.85 -12.45
C GLN A 85 -14.08 21.53 -11.24
N LEU A 86 -14.17 20.81 -10.11
CA LEU A 86 -14.93 21.24 -8.93
C LEU A 86 -14.04 21.74 -7.79
N ILE A 87 -12.83 21.19 -7.63
CA ILE A 87 -11.92 21.53 -6.52
C ILE A 87 -10.70 22.29 -7.06
N ASN A 88 -10.00 21.72 -8.05
CA ASN A 88 -8.68 22.20 -8.48
C ASN A 88 -8.72 23.05 -9.76
N LYS A 89 -9.82 23.79 -9.97
CA LYS A 89 -10.04 24.53 -11.23
C LYS A 89 -9.03 25.67 -11.39
N GLY A 90 -8.28 25.64 -12.49
CA GLY A 90 -7.25 26.63 -12.78
C GLY A 90 -5.86 26.28 -12.21
N MET A 91 -5.70 25.09 -11.63
CA MET A 91 -4.42 24.55 -11.18
C MET A 91 -3.37 24.59 -12.30
N SER A 92 -2.14 24.95 -11.94
CA SER A 92 -0.98 24.95 -12.84
C SER A 92 -0.38 23.55 -12.99
N LEU A 93 0.46 23.37 -14.02
CA LEU A 93 1.21 22.12 -14.20
C LEU A 93 2.15 21.82 -13.01
N GLY A 94 2.68 22.85 -12.33
CA GLY A 94 3.55 22.69 -11.16
C GLY A 94 2.80 22.11 -9.95
N GLU A 95 1.62 22.65 -9.68
CA GLU A 95 0.73 22.15 -8.62
C GLU A 95 0.24 20.73 -8.92
N PHE A 96 -0.10 20.44 -10.18
CA PHE A 96 -0.44 19.09 -10.62
C PHE A 96 0.71 18.10 -10.37
N LYS A 97 1.95 18.47 -10.72
CA LYS A 97 3.13 17.63 -10.44
C LYS A 97 3.28 17.34 -8.95
N PHE A 98 3.02 18.32 -8.08
CA PHE A 98 3.11 18.13 -6.63
C PHE A 98 2.14 17.05 -6.13
N ILE A 99 0.86 17.13 -6.49
CA ILE A 99 -0.13 16.11 -6.09
C ILE A 99 0.17 14.75 -6.74
N TYR A 100 0.61 14.75 -8.01
CA TYR A 100 0.99 13.54 -8.74
C TYR A 100 2.11 12.79 -8.02
N TRP A 101 3.13 13.49 -7.52
CA TRP A 101 4.25 12.86 -6.83
C TRP A 101 3.84 12.15 -5.55
N TRP A 102 2.91 12.71 -4.78
CA TRP A 102 2.39 12.06 -3.58
C TRP A 102 1.68 10.75 -3.91
N GLU A 103 0.78 10.80 -4.88
CA GLU A 103 0.04 9.62 -5.29
C GLU A 103 0.95 8.56 -5.91
N TRP A 104 1.87 8.98 -6.78
CA TRP A 104 2.84 8.08 -7.40
C TRP A 104 3.71 7.42 -6.33
N ALA A 105 4.25 8.19 -5.37
CA ALA A 105 5.11 7.67 -4.30
C ALA A 105 4.35 6.66 -3.42
N HIS A 106 3.09 6.95 -3.08
CA HIS A 106 2.22 6.04 -2.36
C HIS A 106 2.02 4.73 -3.14
N ARG A 107 1.57 4.81 -4.41
CA ARG A 107 1.35 3.63 -5.25
C ARG A 107 2.65 2.84 -5.48
N PHE A 108 3.78 3.52 -5.65
CA PHE A 108 5.08 2.90 -5.84
C PHE A 108 5.53 2.14 -4.58
N LEU A 109 5.44 2.78 -3.41
CA LEU A 109 5.79 2.17 -2.13
C LEU A 109 4.94 0.92 -1.85
N GLY A 110 3.64 0.96 -2.13
CA GLY A 110 2.77 -0.21 -2.02
C GLY A 110 3.24 -1.41 -2.87
N ARG A 111 3.70 -1.15 -4.11
CA ARG A 111 4.28 -2.20 -4.97
C ARG A 111 5.57 -2.76 -4.39
N ILE A 112 6.49 -1.90 -3.93
CA ILE A 112 7.77 -2.33 -3.35
C ILE A 112 7.54 -3.14 -2.07
N ILE A 113 6.56 -2.79 -1.23
CA ILE A 113 6.17 -3.60 -0.06
C ILE A 113 5.68 -4.99 -0.49
N GLY A 114 4.86 -5.07 -1.54
CA GLY A 114 4.40 -6.35 -2.10
C GLY A 114 5.57 -7.27 -2.47
N PHE A 115 6.57 -6.74 -3.17
CA PHE A 115 7.78 -7.50 -3.53
C PHE A 115 8.67 -7.83 -2.32
N ALA A 116 8.86 -6.87 -1.41
CA ALA A 116 9.64 -7.03 -0.18
C ALA A 116 9.00 -8.04 0.79
N PHE A 117 7.69 -8.25 0.69
CA PHE A 117 6.99 -9.33 1.38
C PHE A 117 7.15 -10.66 0.61
N LEU A 118 6.78 -10.69 -0.67
CA LEU A 118 6.64 -11.93 -1.43
C LEU A 118 7.96 -12.68 -1.62
N LEU A 119 9.04 -11.98 -1.99
CA LEU A 119 10.31 -12.63 -2.31
C LEU A 119 10.94 -13.32 -1.08
N PRO A 120 11.10 -12.66 0.07
CA PRO A 120 11.65 -13.31 1.25
C PRO A 120 10.66 -14.33 1.84
N PHE A 121 9.35 -14.10 1.74
CA PHE A 121 8.35 -15.07 2.15
C PHE A 121 8.53 -16.41 1.41
N LEU A 122 8.60 -16.39 0.08
CA LEU A 122 8.83 -17.60 -0.72
C LEU A 122 10.18 -18.25 -0.39
N PHE A 123 11.24 -17.45 -0.26
CA PHE A 123 12.56 -17.96 0.08
C PHE A 123 12.59 -18.65 1.46
N PHE A 124 12.06 -18.03 2.51
CA PHE A 124 12.02 -18.61 3.86
C PHE A 124 11.07 -19.80 3.94
N TRP A 125 10.00 -19.81 3.14
CA TRP A 125 9.09 -20.94 3.03
C TRP A 125 9.79 -22.16 2.41
N LEU A 126 10.42 -21.98 1.25
CA LEU A 126 11.12 -23.04 0.52
C LEU A 126 12.34 -23.58 1.29
N THR A 127 13.00 -22.72 2.06
CA THR A 127 14.15 -23.11 2.91
C THR A 127 13.73 -23.66 4.28
N GLY A 128 12.43 -23.75 4.57
CA GLY A 128 11.90 -24.31 5.81
C GLY A 128 12.19 -23.46 7.07
N ARG A 129 12.59 -22.20 6.89
CA ARG A 129 12.97 -21.26 7.96
C ARG A 129 11.79 -20.58 8.66
N ILE A 130 10.58 -20.76 8.14
CA ILE A 130 9.34 -20.26 8.76
C ILE A 130 8.74 -21.35 9.65
N SER A 131 8.57 -21.03 10.94
CA SER A 131 7.90 -21.86 11.93
C SER A 131 6.46 -22.22 11.52
N ARG A 132 5.92 -23.34 12.03
CA ARG A 132 4.60 -23.84 11.60
C ARG A 132 3.48 -22.91 12.05
N SER A 133 3.62 -22.26 13.21
CA SER A 133 2.66 -21.27 13.69
C SER A 133 2.71 -19.93 12.95
N LEU A 134 3.84 -19.55 12.36
CA LEU A 134 3.98 -18.28 11.63
C LEU A 134 3.45 -18.36 10.19
N ARG A 135 3.55 -19.52 9.53
CA ARG A 135 3.06 -19.73 8.15
C ARG A 135 1.62 -19.25 7.90
N PRO A 136 0.59 -19.70 8.66
CA PRO A 136 -0.79 -19.26 8.40
C PRO A 136 -0.96 -17.76 8.60
N LYS A 137 -0.24 -17.15 9.55
CA LYS A 137 -0.28 -15.69 9.78
C LYS A 137 0.27 -14.92 8.58
N LEU A 138 1.41 -15.36 8.03
CA LEU A 138 2.01 -14.76 6.84
C LEU A 138 1.09 -14.89 5.62
N VAL A 139 0.46 -16.04 5.42
CA VAL A 139 -0.50 -16.25 4.32
C VAL A 139 -1.71 -15.33 4.46
N VAL A 140 -2.29 -15.24 5.66
CA VAL A 140 -3.42 -14.32 5.92
C VAL A 140 -3.00 -12.87 5.66
N MET A 141 -1.83 -12.44 6.13
CA MET A 141 -1.33 -11.09 5.86
C MET A 141 -1.12 -10.83 4.36
N PHE A 142 -0.63 -11.81 3.61
CA PHE A 142 -0.49 -11.69 2.16
C PHE A 142 -1.84 -11.50 1.46
N VAL A 143 -2.83 -12.32 1.82
CA VAL A 143 -4.19 -12.21 1.27
C VAL A 143 -4.83 -10.88 1.63
N LEU A 144 -4.75 -10.46 2.90
CA LEU A 144 -5.27 -9.17 3.34
C LEU A 144 -4.59 -7.99 2.64
N GLY A 145 -3.26 -8.03 2.48
CA GLY A 145 -2.53 -7.01 1.73
C GLY A 145 -2.93 -6.95 0.25
N GLY A 146 -3.15 -8.12 -0.38
CA GLY A 146 -3.67 -8.20 -1.74
C GLY A 146 -5.08 -7.59 -1.87
N LEU A 147 -5.97 -7.90 -0.92
CA LEU A 147 -7.31 -7.31 -0.86
C LEU A 147 -7.25 -5.80 -0.62
N GLN A 148 -6.33 -5.31 0.21
CA GLN A 148 -6.11 -3.87 0.40
C GLN A 148 -5.69 -3.18 -0.91
N GLY A 149 -4.81 -3.80 -1.70
CA GLY A 149 -4.45 -3.30 -3.02
C GLY A 149 -5.65 -3.26 -3.98
N ALA A 150 -6.47 -4.30 -3.98
CA ALA A 150 -7.69 -4.37 -4.79
C ALA A 150 -8.73 -3.30 -4.39
N LEU A 151 -8.91 -3.09 -3.08
CA LEU A 151 -9.76 -2.01 -2.56
C LEU A 151 -9.22 -0.63 -2.93
N GLY A 152 -7.89 -0.43 -2.84
CA GLY A 152 -7.22 0.78 -3.29
C GLY A 152 -7.51 1.11 -4.76
N TRP A 153 -7.43 0.10 -5.63
CA TRP A 153 -7.80 0.24 -7.04
C TRP A 153 -9.27 0.61 -7.24
N TYR A 154 -10.17 -0.08 -6.54
CA TYR A 154 -11.61 0.20 -6.63
C TYR A 154 -11.94 1.64 -6.21
N MET A 155 -11.30 2.17 -5.16
CA MET A 155 -11.49 3.57 -4.73
C MET A 155 -11.16 4.56 -5.84
N VAL A 156 -10.01 4.41 -6.50
CA VAL A 156 -9.61 5.28 -7.62
C VAL A 156 -10.64 5.21 -8.75
N MET A 157 -11.03 4.01 -9.17
CA MET A 157 -12.01 3.82 -10.25
C MET A 157 -13.35 4.49 -9.92
N SER A 158 -13.81 4.40 -8.67
CA SER A 158 -15.07 5.01 -8.24
C SER A 158 -15.04 6.54 -8.24
N GLY A 159 -13.88 7.15 -7.95
CA GLY A 159 -13.68 8.60 -7.98
C GLY A 159 -13.65 9.20 -9.40
N LEU A 160 -13.36 8.37 -10.41
CA LEU A 160 -13.32 8.78 -11.81
C LEU A 160 -14.70 8.77 -12.48
N VAL A 161 -15.67 8.01 -11.95
CA VAL A 161 -16.97 7.79 -12.60
C VAL A 161 -18.11 8.56 -11.94
N GLU A 162 -18.13 8.74 -10.60
CA GLU A 162 -19.39 9.21 -9.98
C GLU A 162 -19.38 10.16 -8.77
N ARG A 163 -18.36 10.32 -7.89
CA ARG A 163 -18.55 11.10 -6.64
C ARG A 163 -17.31 11.83 -6.11
N VAL A 164 -17.52 13.07 -5.64
CA VAL A 164 -16.52 14.01 -5.09
C VAL A 164 -16.50 14.02 -3.54
N ASP A 165 -17.02 12.99 -2.87
CA ASP A 165 -16.80 12.86 -1.42
C ASP A 165 -17.12 11.46 -0.89
N VAL A 166 -16.30 10.98 0.04
CA VAL A 166 -16.56 9.73 0.77
C VAL A 166 -17.23 10.09 2.09
N SER A 167 -18.54 9.89 2.18
CA SER A 167 -19.30 10.18 3.39
C SER A 167 -18.78 9.37 4.59
N GLN A 168 -18.70 10.05 5.73
CA GLN A 168 -18.22 9.58 7.04
C GLN A 168 -18.97 8.36 7.60
N TYR A 169 -20.03 7.88 6.93
CA TYR A 169 -20.86 6.77 7.41
C TYR A 169 -20.27 5.38 7.20
N ARG A 170 -19.23 5.22 6.36
CA ARG A 170 -18.64 3.89 6.07
C ARG A 170 -17.41 3.52 6.91
N LEU A 171 -17.00 4.38 7.85
CA LEU A 171 -15.92 4.07 8.81
C LEU A 171 -16.43 3.46 10.12
N ALA A 172 -17.75 3.41 10.34
CA ALA A 172 -18.36 2.94 11.59
C ALA A 172 -19.24 1.68 11.44
N ALA A 173 -19.17 1.00 10.30
CA ALA A 173 -19.92 -0.24 10.04
C ALA A 173 -18.98 -1.44 9.89
#